data_AF-A0A9P8F0P2-F1
#
_entry.id   AF-A0A9P8F0P2-F1
#
_cell.length_a   1.000
_cell.length_b   1.000
_cell.length_c   1.000
_cell.angle_alpha   90.00
_cell.angle_beta   90.00
_cell.angle_gamma   90.00
#
_symmetry.space_group_name_H-M   'P 1'
#
loop_
_entity.id
_entity.type
_entity.pdbx_description
1 polymer ?
#
loop_
_entity_poly.entity_id
_entity_poly.type
_entity_poly.pdbx_seq_one_letter_code
_entity_poly.pdbx_strand_id
1 'polypeptide(L)'
;APFHPHDPLPWLDAEHDVGPALLQIFKMGPNAWKGQRVTLAFERLSPIQACVKFSRGVGRPVKYVHGPIDIEVSIPSGYREHLESLQETLGEKRAPYFGPLEYPQEARSLWEGYRSLEEYAREVFPDEEAANGLTWMDDDKEFPEYAESTGDPDEDRDESSVGSTTNPTPLWTPGMRTPFNHPEADAHNFFVGSC
;
A
#
# COMPACT_ATOMS: atom_id res chain seq x y z
N ALA A 1 -11.02 15.44 -0.40
CA ALA A 1 -10.09 15.13 0.71
C ALA A 1 -8.94 16.14 0.69
N PRO A 2 -8.29 16.44 1.84
CA PRO A 2 -7.37 17.56 1.96
C PRO A 2 -5.95 17.29 1.43
N PHE A 3 -5.60 16.02 1.21
CA PHE A 3 -4.27 15.62 0.76
C PHE A 3 -3.93 16.20 -0.61
N HIS A 4 -2.68 16.64 -0.79
CA HIS A 4 -2.27 17.14 -2.08
C HIS A 4 -2.32 16.02 -3.15
N PRO A 5 -2.87 16.26 -4.36
CA PRO A 5 -3.16 15.20 -5.34
C PRO A 5 -1.97 14.35 -5.80
N HIS A 6 -0.75 14.90 -5.68
CA HIS A 6 0.50 14.27 -6.13
C HIS A 6 1.40 13.85 -4.97
N ASP A 7 1.03 14.14 -3.71
CA ASP A 7 1.88 13.78 -2.58
C ASP A 7 1.60 12.33 -2.20
N PRO A 8 2.63 11.46 -2.18
CA PRO A 8 2.42 10.05 -1.89
C PRO A 8 2.03 9.84 -0.43
N LEU A 9 1.08 8.92 -0.22
CA LEU A 9 0.64 8.46 1.08
C LEU A 9 1.03 6.99 1.28
N PRO A 10 1.28 6.56 2.52
CA PRO A 10 1.47 5.16 2.86
C PRO A 10 0.13 4.42 2.91
N TRP A 11 0.02 3.28 2.23
CA TRP A 11 -1.17 2.42 2.21
C TRP A 11 -0.86 1.02 2.76
N LEU A 12 -1.87 0.41 3.39
CA LEU A 12 -1.78 -0.87 4.09
C LEU A 12 -3.17 -1.55 4.05
N ASP A 13 -3.23 -2.83 3.66
CA ASP A 13 -4.37 -3.69 3.98
C ASP A 13 -4.16 -4.27 5.39
N ALA A 14 -4.96 -3.77 6.34
CA ALA A 14 -4.81 -4.13 7.73
C ALA A 14 -5.22 -5.58 8.02
N GLU A 15 -6.25 -6.07 7.34
CA GLU A 15 -6.79 -7.42 7.58
C GLU A 15 -5.85 -8.48 7.01
N HIS A 16 -5.29 -8.21 5.83
CA HIS A 16 -4.45 -9.17 5.13
C HIS A 16 -2.97 -9.16 5.59
N ASP A 17 -2.37 -7.97 5.76
CA ASP A 17 -0.90 -7.87 5.78
C ASP A 17 -0.27 -7.74 7.17
N VAL A 18 -1.01 -7.19 8.15
CA VAL A 18 -0.46 -6.88 9.47
C VAL A 18 -0.05 -8.14 10.22
N GLY A 19 -0.90 -9.18 10.19
CA GLY A 19 -0.65 -10.44 10.88
C GLY A 19 0.65 -11.11 10.41
N PRO A 20 0.79 -11.43 9.10
CA PRO A 20 2.00 -12.00 8.53
C PRO A 20 3.26 -11.16 8.81
N ALA A 21 3.20 -9.84 8.65
CA ALA A 21 4.34 -8.95 8.89
C ALA A 21 4.82 -8.97 10.35
N LEU A 22 3.88 -8.90 11.30
CA LEU A 22 4.22 -9.00 12.73
C LEU A 22 4.77 -10.37 13.10
N LEU A 23 4.21 -11.45 12.54
CA LEU A 23 4.75 -12.79 12.75
C LEU A 23 6.19 -12.90 12.25
N GLN A 24 6.52 -12.27 11.13
CA GLN A 24 7.88 -12.25 10.62
C GLN A 24 8.84 -11.50 11.55
N ILE A 25 8.42 -10.35 12.09
CA ILE A 25 9.18 -9.63 13.13
C ILE A 25 9.45 -10.52 14.34
N PHE A 26 8.43 -11.26 14.82
CA PHE A 26 8.59 -12.17 15.94
C PHE A 26 9.51 -13.36 15.65
N LYS A 27 9.44 -13.94 14.44
CA LYS A 27 10.32 -15.04 14.01
C LYS A 27 11.79 -14.63 14.01
N MET A 28 12.10 -13.42 13.54
CA MET A 28 13.47 -12.88 13.57
C MET A 28 13.94 -12.53 14.99
N GLY A 29 13.00 -12.33 15.90
CA GLY A 29 13.26 -12.15 17.32
C GLY A 29 13.78 -10.74 17.68
N PRO A 30 13.89 -10.47 18.99
CA PRO A 30 14.21 -9.13 19.49
C PRO A 30 15.62 -8.67 19.12
N ASN A 31 16.58 -9.57 18.86
CA ASN A 31 17.94 -9.17 18.49
C ASN A 31 17.99 -8.44 17.14
N ALA A 32 17.07 -8.77 16.23
CA ALA A 32 16.94 -8.11 14.93
C ALA A 32 16.27 -6.73 15.02
N TRP A 33 15.22 -6.60 15.85
CA TRP A 33 14.30 -5.46 15.80
C TRP A 33 14.28 -4.55 17.04
N LYS A 34 14.99 -4.90 18.12
CA LYS A 34 14.95 -4.13 19.38
C LYS A 34 15.33 -2.67 19.17
N GLY A 35 14.41 -1.77 19.50
CA GLY A 35 14.59 -0.33 19.43
C GLY A 35 14.42 0.28 18.04
N GLN A 36 14.08 -0.52 17.02
CA GLN A 36 13.80 -0.03 15.68
C GLN A 36 12.34 0.36 15.52
N ARG A 37 12.07 1.31 14.63
CA ARG A 37 10.73 1.61 14.12
C ARG A 37 10.60 0.93 12.77
N VAL A 38 9.45 0.32 12.53
CA VAL A 38 9.14 -0.35 11.26
C VAL A 38 7.93 0.37 10.67
N THR A 39 8.06 0.84 9.43
CA THR A 39 6.91 1.39 8.69
C THR A 39 6.12 0.24 8.08
N LEU A 40 4.87 0.05 8.52
CA LEU A 40 3.96 -0.93 7.92
C LEU A 40 3.09 -0.24 6.87
N ALA A 41 3.67 -0.07 5.68
CA ALA A 41 2.98 0.40 4.50
C ALA A 41 3.60 -0.30 3.28
N PHE A 42 2.77 -0.98 2.51
CA PHE A 42 3.22 -1.83 1.40
C PHE A 42 3.09 -1.14 0.04
N GLU A 43 2.31 -0.06 -0.02
CA GLU A 43 2.20 0.79 -1.19
C GLU A 43 2.42 2.26 -0.85
N ARG A 44 2.96 2.98 -1.83
CA ARG A 44 3.24 4.40 -1.79
C ARG A 44 2.52 5.02 -2.99
N LEU A 45 1.33 5.57 -2.75
CA LEU A 45 0.47 6.08 -3.83
C LEU A 45 0.01 7.49 -3.49
N SER A 46 0.11 8.39 -4.46
CA SER A 46 -0.59 9.67 -4.40
C SER A 46 -2.11 9.47 -4.51
N PRO A 47 -2.93 10.42 -4.06
CA PRO A 47 -4.38 10.31 -4.19
C PRO A 47 -4.87 10.06 -5.62
N ILE A 48 -4.20 10.62 -6.64
CA ILE A 48 -4.53 10.36 -8.04
C ILE A 48 -4.21 8.91 -8.42
N GLN A 49 -3.01 8.41 -8.08
CA GLN A 49 -2.63 7.01 -8.35
C GLN A 49 -3.57 6.03 -7.63
N ALA A 50 -3.97 6.34 -6.40
CA ALA A 50 -4.94 5.57 -5.64
C ALA A 50 -6.29 5.49 -6.39
N CYS A 51 -6.80 6.61 -6.90
CA CYS A 51 -8.02 6.61 -7.73
C CYS A 51 -7.87 5.81 -9.03
N VAL A 52 -6.70 5.85 -9.69
CA VAL A 52 -6.45 5.05 -10.90
C VAL A 52 -6.51 3.55 -10.58
N LYS A 53 -5.80 3.10 -9.54
CA LYS A 53 -5.84 1.69 -9.10
C LYS A 53 -7.24 1.27 -8.67
N PHE A 54 -7.92 2.11 -7.89
CA PHE A 54 -9.28 1.84 -7.45
C PHE A 54 -10.24 1.75 -8.64
N SER A 55 -10.13 2.66 -9.62
CA SER A 55 -10.91 2.68 -10.85
C SER A 55 -10.76 1.40 -11.66
N ARG A 56 -9.53 0.87 -11.78
CA ARG A 56 -9.24 -0.42 -12.40
C ARG A 56 -9.84 -1.58 -11.61
N GLY A 57 -9.76 -1.54 -10.28
CA GLY A 57 -10.30 -2.59 -9.40
C GLY A 57 -11.82 -2.71 -9.49
N VAL A 58 -12.54 -1.59 -9.39
CA VAL A 58 -14.02 -1.57 -9.44
C VAL A 58 -14.61 -1.53 -10.85
N GLY A 59 -13.79 -1.31 -11.88
CA GLY A 59 -14.24 -1.19 -13.28
C GLY A 59 -15.07 0.06 -13.57
N ARG A 60 -14.91 1.14 -12.80
CA ARG A 60 -15.70 2.39 -12.92
C ARG A 60 -14.83 3.63 -12.87
N PRO A 61 -15.25 4.75 -13.48
CA PRO A 61 -14.59 6.05 -13.33
C PRO A 61 -14.46 6.47 -11.86
N VAL A 62 -13.22 6.67 -11.38
CA VAL A 62 -12.95 7.23 -10.05
C VAL A 62 -12.07 8.46 -10.21
N LYS A 63 -12.46 9.56 -9.57
CA LYS A 63 -11.75 10.84 -9.67
C LYS A 63 -11.46 11.40 -8.29
N TYR A 64 -10.20 11.75 -8.06
CA TYR A 64 -9.80 12.50 -6.89
C TYR A 64 -10.29 13.95 -6.95
N VAL A 65 -10.90 14.43 -5.87
CA VAL A 65 -11.27 15.84 -5.70
C VAL A 65 -10.58 16.38 -4.45
N HIS A 66 -9.66 17.32 -4.67
CA HIS A 66 -8.97 18.02 -3.60
C HIS A 66 -9.87 19.08 -2.98
N GLY A 67 -9.94 19.12 -1.65
CA GLY A 67 -10.81 20.04 -0.92
C GLY A 67 -10.79 19.76 0.58
N PRO A 68 -11.43 20.60 1.40
CA PRO A 68 -11.49 20.41 2.83
C PRO A 68 -12.20 19.09 3.20
N ILE A 69 -12.00 18.64 4.43
CA ILE A 69 -12.75 17.51 4.99
C ILE A 69 -14.19 17.96 5.22
N ASP A 70 -15.14 17.29 4.56
CA ASP A 70 -16.56 17.48 4.79
C ASP A 70 -17.06 16.46 5.83
N ILE A 71 -17.84 16.92 6.81
CA ILE A 71 -18.32 16.10 7.92
C ILE A 71 -19.84 16.05 7.86
N GLU A 72 -20.36 15.07 7.13
CA GLU A 72 -21.80 14.90 6.91
C GLU A 72 -22.49 14.14 8.05
N VAL A 73 -21.72 13.49 8.94
CA VAL A 73 -22.24 12.63 10.02
C VAL A 73 -21.77 13.08 11.40
N SER A 74 -22.52 12.68 12.42
CA SER A 74 -22.12 12.95 13.82
C SER A 74 -20.88 12.13 14.18
N ILE A 75 -19.85 12.81 14.68
CA ILE A 75 -18.59 12.19 15.08
C ILE A 75 -18.20 12.63 16.50
N PRO A 76 -17.48 11.79 17.26
CA PRO A 76 -16.91 12.18 18.56
C PRO A 76 -15.97 13.39 18.44
N SER A 77 -15.89 14.22 19.48
CA SER A 77 -15.04 15.43 19.48
C SER A 77 -13.57 15.13 19.22
N GLY A 78 -13.03 14.05 19.79
CA GLY A 78 -11.64 13.65 19.56
C GLY A 78 -11.36 13.29 18.10
N TYR A 79 -12.33 12.73 17.37
CA TYR A 79 -12.17 12.46 15.94
C TYR A 79 -12.24 13.75 15.13
N ARG A 80 -13.10 14.70 15.50
CA ARG A 80 -13.14 16.04 14.89
C ARG A 80 -11.80 16.77 15.03
N GLU A 81 -11.27 16.85 16.25
CA GLU A 81 -9.97 17.47 16.53
C GLU A 81 -8.82 16.80 15.74
N HIS A 82 -8.90 15.47 15.58
CA HIS A 82 -7.97 14.72 14.75
C HIS A 82 -8.06 15.09 13.27
N LEU A 83 -9.27 15.17 12.70
CA LEU A 83 -9.48 15.56 11.30
C LEU A 83 -9.01 17.01 11.03
N GLU A 84 -9.24 17.93 11.95
CA GLU A 84 -8.74 19.30 11.87
C GLU A 84 -7.21 19.34 11.83
N SER A 85 -6.56 18.60 12.74
CA SER A 85 -5.09 18.47 12.77
C SER A 85 -4.54 17.81 11.51
N LEU A 86 -5.25 16.83 10.95
CA LEU A 86 -4.89 16.14 9.73
C LEU A 86 -4.98 17.09 8.52
N GLN A 87 -6.05 17.88 8.42
CA GLN A 87 -6.21 18.88 7.37
C GLN A 87 -5.09 19.93 7.41
N GLU A 88 -4.78 20.45 8.60
CA GLU A 88 -3.68 21.42 8.78
C GLU A 88 -2.32 20.79 8.40
N THR A 89 -2.03 19.59 8.91
CA THR A 89 -0.69 18.99 8.81
C THR A 89 -0.42 18.38 7.44
N LEU A 90 -1.34 17.57 6.93
CA LEU A 90 -1.16 16.83 5.68
C LEU A 90 -1.78 17.54 4.47
N GLY A 91 -2.76 18.42 4.70
CA GLY A 91 -3.37 19.22 3.64
C GLY A 91 -2.64 20.55 3.41
N GLU A 92 -2.65 21.43 4.41
CA GLU A 92 -2.10 22.79 4.27
C GLU A 92 -0.57 22.81 4.31
N LYS A 93 0.02 22.16 5.33
CA LYS A 93 1.48 22.11 5.51
C LYS A 93 2.16 21.07 4.64
N ARG A 94 1.39 20.14 4.05
CA ARG A 94 1.89 19.05 3.16
C ARG A 94 3.05 18.28 3.80
N ALA A 95 2.97 18.03 5.11
CA ALA A 95 4.00 17.28 5.80
C ALA A 95 4.02 15.81 5.34
N PRO A 96 5.19 15.14 5.28
CA PRO A 96 5.25 13.71 5.03
C PRO A 96 4.55 12.92 6.14
N TYR A 97 3.78 11.88 5.79
CA TYR A 97 2.98 11.12 6.75
C TYR A 97 3.81 10.51 7.89
N PHE A 98 4.95 9.88 7.57
CA PHE A 98 5.87 9.31 8.56
C PHE A 98 7.10 10.19 8.84
N GLY A 99 7.06 11.47 8.46
CA GLY A 99 8.24 12.34 8.56
C GLY A 99 9.44 11.79 7.77
N PRO A 100 10.59 11.52 8.41
CA PRO A 100 11.81 11.07 7.72
C PRO A 100 11.89 9.55 7.51
N LEU A 101 10.88 8.77 7.89
CA LEU A 101 10.93 7.31 7.75
C LEU A 101 10.64 6.89 6.31
N GLU A 102 11.41 5.92 5.82
CA GLU A 102 11.28 5.34 4.48
C GLU A 102 10.17 4.28 4.42
N TYR A 103 9.52 4.18 3.26
CA TYR A 103 8.47 3.21 2.93
C TYR A 103 8.34 3.16 1.39
N PRO A 104 7.92 2.04 0.77
CA PRO A 104 7.32 0.85 1.37
C PRO A 104 8.26 -0.35 1.59
N GLN A 105 9.54 -0.22 1.24
CA GLN A 105 10.46 -1.35 1.14
C GLN A 105 10.66 -2.13 2.45
N GLU A 106 10.58 -1.45 3.59
CA GLU A 106 10.68 -2.09 4.90
C GLU A 106 9.55 -3.11 5.12
N ALA A 107 8.31 -2.73 4.85
CA ALA A 107 7.16 -3.62 4.97
C ALA A 107 7.25 -4.79 3.99
N ARG A 108 7.58 -4.51 2.72
CA ARG A 108 7.70 -5.54 1.66
C ARG A 108 8.75 -6.59 1.99
N SER A 109 9.83 -6.22 2.67
CA SER A 109 10.85 -7.17 3.13
C SER A 109 10.37 -8.13 4.22
N LEU A 110 9.32 -7.76 4.96
CA LEU A 110 8.70 -8.61 5.97
C LEU A 110 7.62 -9.51 5.39
N TRP A 111 6.89 -9.01 4.39
CA TRP A 111 5.78 -9.71 3.77
C TRP A 111 5.65 -9.30 2.30
N GLU A 112 6.06 -10.20 1.40
CA GLU A 112 6.02 -9.99 -0.05
C GLU A 112 4.62 -10.23 -0.64
N GLY A 113 3.82 -11.09 0.01
CA GLY A 113 2.46 -11.42 -0.42
C GLY A 113 1.42 -10.38 -0.02
N TYR A 114 1.77 -9.10 -0.02
CA TYR A 114 0.86 -8.04 0.43
C TYR A 114 -0.25 -7.78 -0.60
N ARG A 115 -1.42 -7.33 -0.13
CA ARG A 115 -2.50 -6.98 -1.03
C ARG A 115 -2.35 -5.54 -1.54
N SER A 116 -2.46 -5.35 -2.85
CA SER A 116 -2.47 -4.00 -3.45
C SER A 116 -3.85 -3.34 -3.34
N LEU A 117 -3.89 -2.01 -3.40
CA LEU A 117 -5.14 -1.24 -3.40
C LEU A 117 -6.07 -1.61 -4.57
N GLU A 118 -5.50 -1.98 -5.73
CA GLU A 118 -6.28 -2.43 -6.88
C GLU A 118 -6.97 -3.79 -6.60
N GLU A 119 -6.25 -4.72 -5.98
CA GLU A 119 -6.79 -6.02 -5.58
C GLU A 119 -7.84 -5.87 -4.49
N TYR A 120 -7.60 -5.04 -3.47
CA TYR A 120 -8.60 -4.69 -2.46
C TYR A 120 -9.87 -4.12 -3.11
N ALA A 121 -9.73 -3.17 -4.04
CA ALA A 121 -10.85 -2.56 -4.73
C ALA A 121 -11.64 -3.54 -5.60
N ARG A 122 -10.99 -4.60 -6.10
CA ARG A 122 -11.63 -5.63 -6.93
C ARG A 122 -12.32 -6.71 -6.12
N GLU A 123 -11.67 -7.18 -5.05
CA GLU A 123 -12.03 -8.43 -4.37
C GLU A 123 -12.73 -8.21 -3.02
N VAL A 124 -12.44 -7.11 -2.33
CA VAL A 124 -12.91 -6.89 -0.95
C VAL A 124 -13.92 -5.76 -0.88
N PHE A 125 -13.61 -4.63 -1.52
CA PHE A 125 -14.46 -3.43 -1.46
C PHE A 125 -15.92 -3.68 -1.87
N PRO A 126 -16.23 -4.46 -2.94
CA PRO A 126 -17.62 -4.76 -3.28
C PRO A 126 -18.35 -5.55 -2.19
N ASP A 127 -17.68 -6.52 -1.56
CA ASP A 127 -18.28 -7.35 -0.50
C ASP A 127 -18.54 -6.53 0.78
N GLU A 128 -17.62 -5.64 1.16
CA GLU A 128 -17.78 -4.73 2.30
C GLU A 128 -18.93 -3.74 2.08
N GLU A 129 -19.03 -3.16 0.89
CA GLU A 129 -20.10 -2.23 0.52
C GLU A 129 -21.47 -2.93 0.47
N ALA A 130 -21.52 -4.17 -0.03
CA ALA A 130 -22.73 -4.98 -0.03
C ALA A 130 -23.16 -5.34 1.40
N ALA A 131 -22.21 -5.68 2.28
CA ALA A 131 -22.47 -5.89 3.70
C ALA A 131 -22.99 -4.62 4.41
N ASN A 132 -22.59 -3.43 3.93
CA ASN A 132 -23.12 -2.14 4.36
C ASN A 132 -24.47 -1.77 3.71
N GLY A 133 -25.02 -2.63 2.84
CA GLY A 133 -26.34 -2.49 2.24
C GLY A 133 -26.38 -1.72 0.92
N LEU A 134 -25.24 -1.49 0.29
CA LEU A 134 -25.14 -0.87 -1.04
C LEU A 134 -25.22 -1.94 -2.14
N THR A 135 -25.78 -1.58 -3.31
CA THR A 135 -26.02 -2.54 -4.42
C THR A 135 -25.45 -2.04 -5.75
N TRP A 136 -24.51 -1.09 -5.72
CA TRP A 136 -23.96 -0.49 -6.94
C TRP A 136 -23.18 -1.48 -7.81
N MET A 137 -22.65 -2.54 -7.20
CA MET A 137 -21.88 -3.61 -7.81
C MET A 137 -22.73 -4.50 -8.74
N ASP A 138 -24.05 -4.56 -8.53
CA ASP A 138 -24.98 -5.31 -9.39
C ASP A 138 -25.42 -4.51 -10.64
N ASP A 139 -25.04 -3.23 -10.76
CA ASP A 139 -25.41 -2.42 -11.91
C ASP A 139 -24.61 -2.85 -13.16
N ASP A 140 -25.27 -3.49 -14.13
CA ASP A 140 -24.73 -3.92 -15.44
C ASP A 140 -24.38 -2.77 -16.43
N LYS A 141 -24.08 -1.57 -15.93
CA LYS A 141 -23.71 -0.47 -16.83
C LYS A 141 -22.32 -0.73 -17.40
N GLU A 142 -22.25 -1.03 -18.69
CA GLU A 142 -21.00 -1.08 -19.44
C GLU A 142 -20.33 0.31 -19.38
N PHE A 143 -19.22 0.40 -18.64
CA PHE A 143 -18.35 1.58 -18.68
C PHE A 143 -17.33 1.38 -19.78
N PRO A 144 -17.04 2.41 -20.60
CA PRO A 144 -16.04 2.28 -21.65
C PRO A 144 -14.70 1.87 -21.05
N GLU A 145 -14.04 0.88 -21.67
CA GLU A 145 -12.68 0.49 -21.33
C GLU A 145 -11.79 1.74 -21.33
N TYR A 146 -11.19 2.03 -20.17
CA TYR A 146 -10.23 3.11 -20.06
C TYR A 146 -9.02 2.78 -20.92
N ALA A 147 -8.78 3.60 -21.94
CA ALA A 147 -7.55 3.57 -22.70
C ALA A 147 -6.37 3.77 -21.73
N GLU A 148 -5.43 2.82 -21.73
CA GLU A 148 -4.14 2.93 -21.06
C GLU A 148 -3.52 4.29 -21.38
N SER A 149 -3.59 5.24 -20.45
CA SER A 149 -2.79 6.45 -20.54
C SER A 149 -1.34 6.05 -20.28
N THR A 150 -0.60 5.87 -21.36
CA THR A 150 0.87 5.91 -21.48
C THR A 150 1.64 6.00 -20.16
N GLY A 151 2.19 4.87 -19.73
CA GLY A 151 3.35 4.74 -18.86
C GLY A 151 3.20 5.34 -17.46
N ASP A 152 2.99 4.46 -16.48
CA ASP A 152 3.37 4.75 -15.10
C ASP A 152 4.89 5.03 -15.09
N PRO A 153 5.37 6.22 -14.68
CA PRO A 153 6.80 6.50 -14.61
C PRO A 153 7.52 5.65 -13.56
N ASP A 154 6.78 5.02 -12.64
CA ASP A 154 7.29 4.27 -11.48
C ASP A 154 6.96 2.76 -11.55
N GLU A 155 6.56 2.23 -12.71
CA GLU A 155 6.72 0.79 -12.95
C GLU A 155 8.22 0.51 -13.11
N ASP A 156 8.86 0.12 -12.01
CA ASP A 156 10.20 -0.48 -12.02
C ASP A 156 10.22 -1.61 -13.08
N ARG A 157 10.80 -1.30 -14.23
CA ARG A 157 10.97 -2.22 -15.35
C ARG A 157 11.96 -3.30 -14.95
N ASP A 158 11.44 -4.47 -14.58
CA ASP A 158 12.24 -5.68 -14.52
C ASP A 158 12.35 -6.29 -15.93
N GLU A 159 13.35 -5.85 -16.71
CA GLU A 159 13.70 -6.48 -17.99
C GLU A 159 14.40 -7.81 -17.74
N SER A 160 13.68 -8.92 -17.85
CA SER A 160 14.25 -10.12 -18.49
C SER A 160 13.18 -11.07 -19.03
N SER A 161 13.04 -11.09 -20.35
CA SER A 161 12.34 -12.14 -21.09
C SER A 161 13.34 -12.77 -22.06
N VAL A 162 13.70 -14.05 -21.86
CA VAL A 162 13.84 -15.10 -22.90
C VAL A 162 13.90 -16.46 -22.18
N GLY A 163 13.05 -17.41 -22.56
CA GLY A 163 12.98 -18.74 -21.95
C GLY A 163 14.20 -19.64 -22.20
N SER A 164 14.50 -20.49 -21.22
CA SER A 164 15.16 -21.78 -21.42
C SER A 164 14.92 -22.71 -20.22
N THR A 165 14.55 -23.95 -20.49
CA THR A 165 14.16 -24.98 -19.54
C THR A 165 15.36 -25.52 -18.76
N THR A 166 15.61 -25.02 -17.54
CA THR A 166 16.47 -25.72 -16.54
C THR A 166 16.17 -25.22 -15.12
N ASN A 167 15.99 -26.17 -14.18
CA ASN A 167 15.84 -26.09 -12.72
C ASN A 167 15.80 -24.69 -12.06
N PRO A 168 14.78 -24.38 -11.23
CA PRO A 168 14.65 -23.07 -10.60
C PRO A 168 15.77 -22.86 -9.59
N THR A 169 16.74 -22.02 -9.99
CA THR A 169 17.65 -21.34 -9.07
C THR A 169 16.94 -20.04 -8.70
N PRO A 170 16.78 -19.69 -7.41
CA PRO A 170 16.04 -18.49 -7.04
C PRO A 170 16.74 -17.25 -7.60
N LEU A 171 16.02 -16.49 -8.43
CA LEU A 171 16.44 -15.17 -8.89
C LEU A 171 16.29 -14.17 -7.73
N TRP A 172 17.34 -13.40 -7.52
CA TRP A 172 17.47 -12.37 -6.49
C TRP A 172 16.94 -11.03 -7.02
N THR A 173 16.09 -10.36 -6.24
CA THR A 173 15.69 -8.96 -6.45
C THR A 173 16.49 -8.05 -5.48
N PRO A 174 17.19 -7.01 -5.97
CA PRO A 174 17.91 -6.07 -5.12
C PRO A 174 16.93 -5.23 -4.28
N GLY A 175 16.97 -5.33 -2.95
CA GLY A 175 16.20 -4.43 -2.08
C GLY A 175 15.87 -4.94 -0.67
N MET A 176 16.22 -6.17 -0.31
CA MET A 176 16.00 -6.67 1.05
C MET A 176 16.88 -5.90 2.05
N ARG A 177 16.28 -5.01 2.84
CA ARG A 177 16.95 -4.35 3.96
C ARG A 177 16.98 -5.34 5.12
N THR A 178 18.06 -6.10 5.24
CA THR A 178 18.36 -6.87 6.45
C THR A 178 18.48 -5.91 7.64
N PRO A 179 17.86 -6.20 8.80
CA PRO A 179 17.99 -5.35 9.97
C PRO A 179 19.47 -5.22 10.39
N PHE A 180 19.87 -4.02 10.80
CA PHE A 180 21.27 -3.57 10.99
C PHE A 180 22.13 -4.46 11.92
N ASN A 181 21.49 -5.26 12.78
CA ASN A 181 22.15 -6.11 13.80
C ASN A 181 21.94 -7.63 13.57
N HIS A 182 21.39 -8.05 12.41
CA HIS A 182 21.30 -9.47 12.11
C HIS A 182 22.71 -10.01 11.79
N PRO A 183 23.11 -11.20 12.29
CA PRO A 183 24.42 -11.80 11.99
C PRO A 183 24.65 -12.03 10.48
N GLU A 184 23.59 -11.97 9.68
CA GLU A 184 23.59 -12.12 8.22
C GLU A 184 23.32 -10.80 7.49
N ALA A 185 23.43 -9.64 8.16
CA ALA A 185 23.40 -8.34 7.48
C ALA A 185 24.51 -8.21 6.41
N ASP A 186 25.61 -8.96 6.56
CA ASP A 186 26.71 -9.09 5.59
C ASP A 186 26.52 -10.26 4.60
N ALA A 187 25.51 -11.13 4.79
CA ALA A 187 25.25 -12.25 3.91
C ALA A 187 24.15 -11.86 2.91
N HIS A 188 24.55 -11.63 1.66
CA HIS A 188 23.69 -11.25 0.53
C HIS A 188 22.57 -12.25 0.16
N ASN A 189 22.27 -13.27 0.99
CA ASN A 189 21.39 -14.40 0.68
C ASN A 189 20.55 -14.86 1.89
N PHE A 190 19.73 -14.00 2.50
CA PHE A 190 18.80 -14.45 3.54
C PHE A 190 17.33 -14.26 3.16
N PHE A 191 16.68 -15.39 2.86
CA PHE A 191 15.25 -15.53 2.66
C PHE A 191 14.75 -16.59 3.65
N VAL A 192 13.87 -16.22 4.58
CA VAL A 192 13.13 -17.18 5.41
C VAL A 192 11.81 -17.42 4.70
N GLY A 193 11.86 -18.35 3.74
CA GLY A 193 10.72 -18.67 2.89
C GLY A 193 9.50 -19.16 3.65
N SER A 194 8.37 -18.87 3.01
CA SER A 194 7.05 -19.46 3.21
C SER A 194 7.11 -20.97 3.38
N CYS A 195 6.31 -21.48 4.32
CA CYS A 195 5.93 -22.89 4.38
C CYS A 195 4.99 -23.24 3.22
#